data_AF-A0A8T5LRF2-F1
#
_entry.id   AF-A0A8T5LRF2-F1
#
_cell.length_a   1.000
_cell.length_b   1.000
_cell.length_c   1.000
_cell.angle_alpha   90.00
_cell.angle_beta   90.00
_cell.angle_gamma   90.00
#
_symmetry.space_group_name_H-M   'P 1'
#
loop_
_entity.id
_entity.type
_entity.pdbx_description
1 polymer ?
#
loop_
_entity_poly.entity_id
_entity_poly.type
_entity_poly.pdbx_seq_one_letter_code
_entity_poly.pdbx_strand_id
1 'polypeptide(L)' 'MKAAIISLKSTSSQMIAKAMSKYFDQVDNIDLRGVEVNLESDKITVLCNGEPLGKYDCVFARGSYRYNPLLRSIAVALKG' A
#
# COMPACT_ATOMS: atom_id res chain seq x y z
N MET A 1 -4.30 11.56 -10.99
CA MET A 1 -3.36 11.00 -10.01
C MET A 1 -4.06 9.94 -9.17
N LYS A 2 -3.47 8.73 -9.10
CA LYS A 2 -3.97 7.59 -8.33
C LYS A 2 -3.13 7.39 -7.08
N ALA A 3 -3.79 7.26 -5.93
CA ALA A 3 -3.13 6.93 -4.68
C ALA A 3 -3.66 5.64 -4.06
N ALA A 4 -2.82 4.94 -3.33
CA ALA A 4 -3.21 3.82 -2.49
C ALA A 4 -2.89 4.11 -1.03
N ILE A 5 -3.79 3.74 -0.13
CA ILE A 5 -3.50 3.63 1.30
C ILE A 5 -3.51 2.15 1.67
N ILE A 6 -2.39 1.66 2.19
CA ILE A 6 -2.23 0.27 2.64
C ILE A 6 -2.25 0.27 4.17
N SER A 7 -3.28 -0.32 4.77
CA SER A 7 -3.42 -0.36 6.23
C SER A 7 -4.33 -1.48 6.73
N LEU A 8 -4.49 -1.59 8.05
CA LEU A 8 -5.44 -2.51 8.69
C LEU A 8 -6.91 -2.01 8.66
N LYS A 9 -7.27 -1.10 7.74
CA LYS A 9 -8.62 -0.52 7.59
C LYS A 9 -9.22 0.12 8.85
N SER A 10 -8.38 0.57 9.78
CA SER A 10 -8.82 1.28 10.99
C SER A 10 -9.65 2.53 10.67
N THR A 11 -10.46 3.00 11.62
CA THR A 11 -11.22 4.26 11.48
C THR A 11 -10.32 5.42 11.08
N SER A 12 -9.14 5.53 11.70
CA SER A 12 -8.16 6.57 11.35
C SER A 12 -7.58 6.40 9.95
N SER A 13 -7.58 5.20 9.36
CA SER A 13 -7.17 4.99 7.96
C SER A 13 -8.25 5.41 6.99
N GLN A 14 -9.52 5.13 7.31
CA GLN A 14 -10.65 5.57 6.50
C GLN A 14 -10.76 7.11 6.47
N MET A 15 -10.49 7.77 7.60
CA MET A 15 -10.40 9.23 7.68
C MET A 15 -9.32 9.79 6.76
N ILE A 16 -8.14 9.15 6.72
CA ILE A 16 -7.05 9.57 5.82
C ILE A 16 -7.44 9.33 4.36
N ALA A 17 -8.01 8.18 4.02
CA ALA A 17 -8.47 7.90 2.65
C ALA A 17 -9.46 8.98 2.17
N LYS A 18 -10.41 9.38 3.02
CA LYS A 18 -11.36 10.47 2.76
C LYS A 18 -10.71 11.84 2.65
N ALA A 19 -9.62 12.08 3.37
CA ALA A 19 -8.84 13.32 3.21
C ALA A 19 -8.04 13.31 1.89
N MET A 20 -7.43 12.18 1.55
CA MET A 20 -6.68 11.98 0.31
C MET A 20 -7.56 12.14 -0.93
N SER A 21 -8.83 11.70 -0.89
CA SER A 21 -9.75 11.81 -2.03
C SER A 21 -10.10 13.25 -2.40
N LYS A 22 -9.68 14.25 -1.61
CA LYS A 22 -9.78 15.67 -1.97
C LYS A 22 -8.64 16.13 -2.89
N TYR A 23 -7.55 15.37 -2.97
CA TYR A 23 -6.32 15.72 -3.68
C TYR A 23 -5.95 14.74 -4.79
N PHE A 24 -6.51 13.52 -4.75
CA PHE A 24 -6.27 12.47 -5.74
C PHE A 24 -7.59 12.07 -6.41
N ASP A 25 -7.55 11.78 -7.70
CA ASP A 25 -8.73 11.40 -8.49
C ASP A 25 -9.27 10.01 -8.10
N GLN A 26 -8.37 9.12 -7.68
CA GLN A 26 -8.69 7.79 -7.21
C GLN A 26 -7.86 7.46 -5.97
N VAL A 27 -8.51 6.97 -4.92
CA VAL A 27 -7.86 6.52 -3.68
C VAL A 27 -8.34 5.11 -3.35
N ASP A 28 -7.44 4.14 -3.49
CA ASP A 28 -7.74 2.75 -3.17
C ASP A 28 -7.31 2.42 -1.73
N ASN A 29 -8.21 1.80 -0.96
CA ASN A 29 -7.99 1.43 0.43
C ASN A 29 -7.74 -0.07 0.57
N ILE A 30 -6.46 -0.43 0.62
CA ILE A 30 -5.95 -1.80 0.56
C ILE A 30 -5.73 -2.33 1.98
N ASP A 31 -6.24 -3.55 2.24
CA ASP A 31 -6.02 -4.23 3.51
C ASP A 31 -4.62 -4.84 3.56
N LEU A 32 -3.79 -4.37 4.49
CA LEU A 32 -2.41 -4.83 4.68
C LEU A 32 -2.30 -6.34 4.91
N ARG A 33 -3.35 -6.98 5.44
CA ARG A 33 -3.35 -8.45 5.71
C ARG A 33 -3.33 -9.28 4.44
N GLY A 34 -3.79 -8.73 3.32
CA GLY A 34 -3.75 -9.37 2.02
C GLY A 34 -2.53 -8.99 1.19
N VAL A 35 -1.57 -8.25 1.77
CA VAL A 35 -0.40 -7.76 1.02
C VAL A 35 0.80 -8.66 1.25
N GLU A 36 1.43 -9.03 0.15
CA GLU A 36 2.64 -9.85 0.11
C GLU A 36 3.71 -9.14 -0.72
N VAL A 37 4.98 -9.34 -0.39
CA VAL A 37 6.11 -8.86 -1.18
C VAL A 37 6.88 -10.08 -1.66
N ASN A 38 6.84 -10.33 -2.96
CA ASN A 38 7.57 -11.40 -3.59
C ASN A 38 8.96 -10.90 -4.03
N LEU A 39 9.99 -11.66 -3.66
CA LEU A 39 11.39 -11.39 -3.93
C LEU A 39 11.86 -12.42 -4.95
N GLU A 40 11.73 -12.10 -6.24
CA GLU A 40 12.33 -12.88 -7.30
C GLU A 40 13.72 -12.32 -7.62
N SER A 41 14.60 -13.16 -8.19
CA SER A 41 16.04 -12.88 -8.38
C SER A 41 16.33 -11.50 -8.96
N ASP A 42 15.50 -11.03 -9.89
CA ASP A 42 15.69 -9.78 -10.63
C ASP A 42 14.60 -8.73 -10.38
N LYS A 43 13.58 -9.04 -9.56
CA LYS A 43 12.44 -8.13 -9.37
C LYS A 43 11.74 -8.31 -8.02
N ILE A 44 11.49 -7.20 -7.36
CA ILE A 44 10.63 -7.14 -6.18
C ILE A 44 9.22 -6.76 -6.64
N THR A 45 8.22 -7.59 -6.35
CA THR A 45 6.83 -7.34 -6.73
C THR A 45 5.92 -7.34 -5.51
N VAL A 46 5.06 -6.34 -5.39
CA VAL A 46 4.03 -6.28 -4.33
C VAL A 46 2.75 -6.91 -4.87
N LEU A 47 2.19 -7.87 -4.15
CA LEU A 47 0.92 -8.53 -4.45
C LEU A 47 -0.14 -8.13 -3.43
N CYS A 48 -1.38 -7.99 -3.87
CA CYS A 48 -2.56 -7.75 -3.04
C CYS A 48 -3.59 -8.84 -3.36
N ASN A 49 -3.82 -9.75 -2.42
CA ASN A 49 -4.69 -10.93 -2.59
C ASN A 49 -4.31 -11.78 -3.82
N GLY A 50 -3.01 -11.96 -4.07
CA GLY A 50 -2.48 -12.72 -5.20
C GLY A 50 -2.35 -11.94 -6.52
N GLU A 51 -2.90 -10.73 -6.61
CA GLU A 51 -2.79 -9.89 -7.81
C GLU A 51 -1.68 -8.84 -7.67
N PRO A 52 -0.89 -8.55 -8.71
CA PRO A 52 0.09 -7.48 -8.68
C PRO A 52 -0.53 -6.13 -8.32
N LEU A 53 0.11 -5.41 -7.40
CA LEU A 53 -0.28 -4.06 -7.06
C LEU A 53 -0.24 -3.19 -8.34
N GLY A 54 -1.36 -2.55 -8.64
CA GLY A 54 -1.48 -1.64 -9.79
C GLY A 54 -0.49 -0.47 -9.74
N LYS A 55 -0.46 0.32 -10.81
CA LYS A 55 0.35 1.55 -10.85
C LYS A 55 -0.32 2.67 -10.04
N TYR A 56 0.39 3.20 -9.06
CA TYR A 56 -0.02 4.34 -8.25
C TYR A 56 1.06 5.43 -8.29
N ASP A 57 0.62 6.69 -8.30
CA ASP A 57 1.52 7.85 -8.20
C ASP A 57 1.99 8.07 -6.76
N CYS A 58 1.19 7.62 -5.78
CA CYS A 58 1.52 7.72 -4.36
C CYS A 58 0.99 6.50 -3.60
N VAL A 59 1.83 5.90 -2.76
CA VAL A 59 1.43 4.82 -1.86
C VAL A 59 1.73 5.21 -0.43
N PHE A 60 0.69 5.24 0.41
CA PHE A 60 0.80 5.52 1.83
C PHE A 60 0.64 4.23 2.63
N ALA A 61 1.76 3.60 2.97
CA ALA A 61 1.79 2.38 3.76
C ALA A 61 1.85 2.73 5.27
N ARG A 62 0.88 2.24 6.05
CA ARG A 62 0.81 2.46 7.50
C ARG A 62 0.28 1.24 8.24
N GLY A 63 0.80 1.02 9.45
CA GLY A 63 0.35 -0.08 10.28
C GLY A 63 0.94 -0.04 11.68
N SER A 64 0.63 -1.04 12.48
CA SER A 64 1.32 -1.28 13.75
C SER A 64 2.80 -1.58 13.50
N TYR A 65 3.66 -1.27 14.47
CA TYR A 65 5.09 -1.63 14.46
C TYR A 65 5.35 -3.11 14.14
N ARG A 66 4.41 -4.00 14.48
CA ARG A 66 4.47 -5.43 14.14
C ARG A 66 4.62 -5.71 12.64
N TYR A 67 4.13 -4.81 11.79
CA TYR A 67 4.22 -4.92 10.33
C TYR A 67 5.39 -4.13 9.74
N ASN A 68 6.27 -3.55 10.56
CA ASN A 68 7.34 -2.69 10.08
C ASN A 68 8.24 -3.34 9.01
N PRO A 69 8.64 -4.63 9.12
CA PRO A 69 9.38 -5.30 8.05
C PRO A 69 8.61 -5.30 6.72
N LEU A 70 7.32 -5.68 6.74
CA LEU A 70 6.47 -5.72 5.55
C LEU A 70 6.26 -4.32 4.94
N LEU A 71 5.94 -3.32 5.78
CA LEU A 71 5.77 -1.93 5.34
C LEU A 71 7.04 -1.38 4.70
N ARG A 72 8.20 -1.71 5.28
CA ARG A 72 9.50 -1.33 4.72
C ARG A 72 9.77 -2.04 3.39
N SER A 73 9.49 -3.34 3.29
CA SER A 73 9.64 -4.09 2.04
C SER A 73 8.75 -3.54 0.93
N ILE A 74 7.50 -3.18 1.23
CA ILE A 74 6.60 -2.50 0.28
C ILE A 74 7.21 -1.18 -0.18
N ALA A 75 7.69 -0.35 0.75
CA ALA A 75 8.30 0.93 0.41
C ALA A 75 9.55 0.76 -0.46
N VAL A 76 10.39 -0.25 -0.21
CA VAL A 76 11.57 -0.56 -1.03
C VAL A 76 11.17 -1.08 -2.40
N ALA A 77 10.18 -1.98 -2.49
CA ALA A 77 9.69 -2.55 -3.73
C ALA A 77 9.10 -1.50 -4.68
N LEU A 78 8.45 -0.47 -4.13
CA LEU A 78 7.79 0.58 -4.87
C LEU A 78 8.66 1.83 -5.06
N LYS A 79 9.85 1.84 -4.44
CA LYS A 79 10.82 2.91 -4.64
C LYS A 79 11.49 2.70 -5.99
N GLY A 80 11.04 3.48 -6.98
CA GLY A 80 11.79 3.76 -8.20
C GLY A 80 13.03 4.58 -7.88
#